data_AF-A0A7W9E198-F1
#
_entry.id   AF-A0A7W9E198-F1
#
_cell.length_a   1.000
_cell.length_b   1.000
_cell.length_c   1.000
_cell.angle_alpha   90.00
_cell.angle_beta   90.00
_cell.angle_gamma   90.00
#
_symmetry.space_group_name_H-M   'P 1'
#
loop_
_entity.id
_entity.type
_entity.pdbx_description
1 polymer ?
#
loop_
_entity_poly.entity_id
_entity_poly.type
_entity_poly.pdbx_seq_one_letter_code
_entity_poly.pdbx_strand_id
1 'polypeptide(L)'
;MNKYIKYTLIFISITGFAACINADRIRALFNAQLDVFKKNETYNVVQSDTHKALKKWINEDLEGVHILKKCNWKLDDAVFFNSKKDRCYLLLLIQDKNKKAELDYAYLMYGALEHDQWVIYFTGLPTMVFHREKADNDQYKPISMANLSLLSRDKILKHYYKANRHINDEYVNKAYNTELKKKQELFLQKKH
;
A
#
# COMPACT_ATOMS: atom_id res chain seq x y z
N MET A 1 -28.07 -48.79 27.03
CA MET A 1 -27.06 -48.64 25.96
C MET A 1 -27.48 -47.52 25.02
N ASN A 2 -26.53 -46.64 24.72
CA ASN A 2 -26.65 -45.28 24.17
C ASN A 2 -27.45 -45.13 22.86
N LYS A 3 -28.32 -44.12 22.82
CA LYS A 3 -28.89 -43.51 21.59
C LYS A 3 -28.73 -41.98 21.63
N TYR A 4 -27.51 -41.50 21.75
CA TYR A 4 -27.17 -40.08 21.67
C TYR A 4 -26.01 -39.85 20.70
N ILE A 5 -26.22 -40.13 19.40
CA ILE A 5 -25.34 -39.67 18.33
C ILE A 5 -26.21 -39.39 17.11
N LYS A 6 -26.73 -38.16 16.97
CA LYS A 6 -27.37 -37.72 15.72
C LYS A 6 -27.34 -36.21 15.43
N TYR A 7 -26.54 -35.42 16.16
CA TYR A 7 -26.42 -33.98 15.92
C TYR A 7 -24.99 -33.51 16.06
N THR A 8 -24.14 -33.87 15.11
CA THR A 8 -22.80 -33.27 15.03
C THR A 8 -22.37 -33.27 13.58
N LEU A 9 -22.78 -32.26 12.79
CA LEU A 9 -22.12 -31.83 11.54
C LEU A 9 -22.92 -30.77 10.74
N ILE A 10 -23.36 -29.65 11.35
CA ILE A 10 -23.73 -28.45 10.59
C ILE A 10 -23.40 -27.20 11.42
N PHE A 11 -22.12 -26.86 11.60
CA PHE A 11 -21.71 -25.57 12.20
C PHE A 11 -20.40 -25.02 11.64
N ILE A 12 -20.05 -25.36 10.39
CA ILE A 12 -18.85 -24.83 9.73
C ILE A 12 -19.22 -24.39 8.31
N SER A 13 -19.90 -23.25 8.16
CA SER A 13 -19.98 -22.54 6.86
C SER A 13 -20.44 -21.08 6.92
N ILE A 14 -20.88 -20.55 8.07
CA ILE A 14 -21.42 -19.18 8.15
C ILE A 14 -20.33 -18.11 8.38
N THR A 15 -19.16 -18.48 8.91
CA THR A 15 -18.08 -17.52 9.22
C THR A 15 -17.35 -16.98 7.98
N GLY A 16 -17.38 -17.70 6.86
CA GLY A 16 -16.73 -17.28 5.60
C GLY A 16 -17.47 -16.13 4.90
N PHE A 17 -18.79 -16.06 5.00
CA PHE A 17 -19.59 -15.03 4.32
C PHE A 17 -19.49 -13.66 5.00
N ALA A 18 -19.39 -13.61 6.33
CA ALA A 18 -19.30 -12.33 7.06
C ALA A 18 -17.99 -11.58 6.78
N ALA A 19 -16.87 -12.31 6.60
CA ALA A 19 -15.57 -11.72 6.35
C ALA A 19 -15.46 -11.05 4.96
N CYS A 20 -15.95 -11.71 3.91
CA CYS A 20 -15.94 -11.13 2.55
C CYS A 20 -16.85 -9.91 2.42
N ILE A 21 -18.07 -9.96 3.00
CA ILE A 21 -19.00 -8.83 2.99
C ILE A 21 -18.38 -7.60 3.68
N ASN A 22 -17.57 -7.80 4.71
CA ASN A 22 -16.90 -6.71 5.41
C ASN A 22 -15.78 -6.08 4.56
N ALA A 23 -14.96 -6.88 3.87
CA ALA A 23 -13.87 -6.37 3.03
C ALA A 23 -14.38 -5.52 1.86
N ASP A 24 -15.41 -5.98 1.13
CA ASP A 24 -15.97 -5.22 0.01
C ASP A 24 -16.62 -3.91 0.46
N ARG A 25 -17.27 -3.93 1.64
CA ARG A 25 -17.82 -2.72 2.23
C ARG A 25 -16.74 -1.70 2.59
N ILE A 26 -15.62 -2.15 3.15
CA ILE A 26 -14.50 -1.27 3.49
C ILE A 26 -13.84 -0.70 2.22
N ARG A 27 -13.70 -1.51 1.16
CA ARG A 27 -13.22 -1.03 -0.15
C ARG A 27 -14.15 0.04 -0.72
N ALA A 28 -15.46 -0.21 -0.71
CA ALA A 28 -16.45 0.73 -1.22
C ALA A 28 -16.42 2.06 -0.42
N LEU A 29 -16.31 1.98 0.90
CA LEU A 29 -16.15 3.15 1.77
C LEU A 29 -14.90 3.96 1.39
N PHE A 30 -13.76 3.29 1.24
CA PHE A 30 -12.52 3.95 0.88
C PHE A 30 -12.57 4.56 -0.52
N ASN A 31 -13.14 3.87 -1.50
CA ASN A 31 -13.27 4.39 -2.86
C ASN A 31 -14.13 5.65 -2.90
N ALA A 32 -15.27 5.66 -2.19
CA ALA A 32 -16.10 6.86 -2.05
C ALA A 32 -15.33 8.02 -1.36
N GLN A 33 -14.55 7.71 -0.32
CA GLN A 33 -13.69 8.71 0.33
C GLN A 33 -12.59 9.23 -0.62
N LEU A 34 -11.98 8.35 -1.40
CA LEU A 34 -10.93 8.68 -2.36
C LEU A 34 -11.44 9.59 -3.47
N ASP A 35 -12.66 9.37 -3.97
CA ASP A 35 -13.28 10.25 -4.97
C ASP A 35 -13.50 11.66 -4.44
N VAL A 36 -13.76 11.82 -3.15
CA VAL A 36 -13.79 13.13 -2.48
C VAL A 36 -12.38 13.70 -2.34
N PHE A 37 -11.40 12.89 -1.92
CA PHE A 37 -10.02 13.33 -1.76
C PHE A 37 -9.40 13.82 -3.07
N LYS A 38 -9.67 13.16 -4.20
CA LYS A 38 -9.17 13.56 -5.53
C LYS A 38 -9.56 14.98 -5.94
N LYS A 39 -10.63 15.54 -5.36
CA LYS A 39 -11.09 16.92 -5.61
C LYS A 39 -10.42 17.94 -4.70
N ASN A 40 -9.65 17.49 -3.70
CA ASN A 40 -9.01 18.33 -2.70
C ASN A 40 -7.59 18.75 -3.13
N GLU A 41 -7.22 19.99 -2.88
CA GLU A 41 -5.89 20.51 -3.21
C GLU A 41 -4.75 19.76 -2.51
N THR A 42 -4.89 19.45 -1.22
CA THR A 42 -3.90 18.69 -0.45
C THR A 42 -3.58 17.34 -1.09
N TYR A 43 -4.59 16.64 -1.61
CA TYR A 43 -4.38 15.38 -2.34
C TYR A 43 -3.51 15.60 -3.59
N ASN A 44 -3.82 16.63 -4.38
CA ASN A 44 -3.09 16.92 -5.61
C ASN A 44 -1.65 17.34 -5.31
N VAL A 45 -1.43 18.11 -4.25
CA VAL A 45 -0.09 18.50 -3.77
C VAL A 45 0.70 17.25 -3.38
N VAL A 46 0.15 16.37 -2.54
CA VAL A 46 0.82 15.12 -2.12
C VAL A 46 1.20 14.26 -3.33
N GLN A 47 0.27 14.04 -4.25
CA GLN A 47 0.53 13.24 -5.45
C GLN A 47 1.61 13.87 -6.35
N SER A 48 1.58 15.19 -6.50
CA SER A 48 2.57 15.95 -7.28
C SER A 48 3.95 15.91 -6.65
N ASP A 49 4.06 16.19 -5.36
CA ASP A 49 5.34 16.23 -4.64
C ASP A 49 5.96 14.84 -4.52
N THR A 50 5.13 13.80 -4.37
CA THR A 50 5.60 12.41 -4.45
C THR A 50 6.18 12.07 -5.82
N HIS A 51 5.50 12.46 -6.91
CA HIS A 51 6.05 12.28 -8.25
C HIS A 51 7.37 13.04 -8.46
N LYS A 52 7.45 14.29 -7.96
CA LYS A 52 8.69 15.08 -8.04
C LYS A 52 9.82 14.42 -7.26
N ALA A 53 9.56 13.96 -6.04
CA ALA A 53 10.54 13.27 -5.19
C ALA A 53 11.07 12.00 -5.88
N LEU A 54 10.17 11.14 -6.39
CA LEU A 54 10.56 9.92 -7.11
C LEU A 54 11.41 10.25 -8.35
N LYS A 55 10.99 11.20 -9.19
CA LYS A 55 11.76 11.63 -10.36
C LYS A 55 13.14 12.16 -9.98
N LYS A 56 13.21 12.99 -8.94
CA LYS A 56 14.48 13.52 -8.41
C LYS A 56 15.40 12.38 -7.99
N TRP A 57 14.94 11.45 -7.15
CA TRP A 57 15.75 10.33 -6.67
C TRP A 57 16.24 9.41 -7.80
N ILE A 58 15.40 9.18 -8.82
CA ILE A 58 15.79 8.40 -10.01
C ILE A 58 16.89 9.12 -10.81
N ASN A 59 16.76 10.44 -10.99
CA ASN A 59 17.72 11.27 -11.73
C ASN A 59 19.05 11.41 -10.99
N GLU A 60 19.00 11.50 -9.66
CA GLU A 60 20.18 11.55 -8.78
C GLU A 60 20.86 10.18 -8.60
N ASP A 61 20.28 9.14 -9.19
CA ASP A 61 20.77 7.76 -9.17
C ASP A 61 20.91 7.17 -7.76
N LEU A 62 19.98 7.49 -6.86
CA LEU A 62 20.00 6.94 -5.50
C LEU A 62 19.81 5.42 -5.54
N GLU A 63 20.70 4.68 -4.87
CA GLU A 63 20.73 3.21 -4.83
C GLU A 63 19.36 2.61 -4.49
N GLY A 64 18.67 3.18 -3.50
CA GLY A 64 17.38 2.69 -3.04
C GLY A 64 16.25 2.75 -4.07
N VAL A 65 16.38 3.51 -5.16
CA VAL A 65 15.38 3.58 -6.24
C VAL A 65 15.86 3.01 -7.58
N HIS A 66 17.03 2.35 -7.63
CA HIS A 66 17.55 1.74 -8.86
C HIS A 66 16.58 0.73 -9.48
N ILE A 67 15.81 0.02 -8.65
CA ILE A 67 14.79 -0.92 -9.11
C ILE A 67 13.76 -0.25 -10.04
N LEU A 68 13.45 1.03 -9.83
CA LEU A 68 12.48 1.77 -10.63
C LEU A 68 12.94 1.96 -12.08
N LYS A 69 14.26 1.92 -12.36
CA LYS A 69 14.80 1.98 -13.72
C LYS A 69 14.60 0.68 -14.48
N LYS A 70 14.54 -0.46 -13.76
CA LYS A 70 14.46 -1.81 -14.34
C LYS A 70 13.04 -2.36 -14.41
N CYS A 71 12.12 -1.83 -13.60
CA CYS A 71 10.74 -2.30 -13.51
C CYS A 71 9.76 -1.36 -14.23
N ASN A 72 8.54 -1.83 -14.45
CA ASN A 72 7.40 -0.93 -14.62
C ASN A 72 7.01 -0.44 -13.23
N TRP A 73 6.75 0.85 -13.06
CA TRP A 73 6.29 1.38 -11.79
C TRP A 73 5.17 2.40 -11.97
N LYS A 74 4.34 2.54 -10.95
CA LYS A 74 3.27 3.52 -10.90
C LYS A 74 3.04 3.97 -9.46
N LEU A 75 2.93 5.28 -9.25
CA LEU A 75 2.35 5.79 -8.01
C LEU A 75 0.84 5.54 -8.03
N ASP A 76 0.35 4.82 -7.04
CA ASP A 76 -1.06 4.51 -6.91
C ASP A 76 -1.88 5.80 -6.66
N ASP A 77 -3.14 5.81 -7.09
CA ASP A 77 -3.99 6.97 -6.87
C ASP A 77 -4.50 7.08 -5.42
N ALA A 78 -4.40 6.02 -4.61
CA ALA A 78 -4.83 6.06 -3.22
C ALA A 78 -3.86 6.86 -2.33
N VAL A 79 -4.42 7.79 -1.56
CA VAL A 79 -3.72 8.49 -0.48
C VAL A 79 -4.46 8.21 0.83
N PHE A 80 -3.77 7.59 1.78
CA PHE A 80 -4.34 7.17 3.06
C PHE A 80 -4.02 8.19 4.14
N PHE A 81 -4.75 9.30 4.14
CA PHE A 81 -4.56 10.38 5.10
C PHE A 81 -4.93 9.95 6.54
N ASN A 82 -4.28 10.54 7.53
CA ASN A 82 -4.91 10.65 8.85
C ASN A 82 -6.07 11.68 8.80
N SER A 83 -6.88 11.76 9.85
CA SER A 83 -8.04 12.65 9.88
C SER A 83 -7.68 14.14 9.73
N LYS A 84 -6.48 14.55 10.18
CA LYS A 84 -5.95 15.92 10.04
C LYS A 84 -5.42 16.25 8.65
N LYS A 85 -5.19 15.23 7.80
CA LYS A 85 -4.57 15.35 6.47
C LYS A 85 -3.17 16.00 6.49
N ASP A 86 -2.45 15.90 7.60
CA ASP A 86 -1.05 16.32 7.72
C ASP A 86 -0.08 15.13 7.60
N ARG A 87 -0.60 13.90 7.55
CA ARG A 87 0.16 12.66 7.41
C ARG A 87 -0.57 11.69 6.49
N CYS A 88 0.15 10.87 5.73
CA CYS A 88 -0.46 9.85 4.89
C CYS A 88 0.45 8.67 4.57
N TYR A 89 -0.15 7.53 4.22
CA TYR A 89 0.53 6.50 3.44
C TYR A 89 0.25 6.67 1.94
N LEU A 90 1.23 6.26 1.14
CA LEU A 90 1.20 6.21 -0.32
C LEU A 90 1.69 4.83 -0.78
N LEU A 91 1.27 4.41 -1.97
CA LEU A 91 1.66 3.12 -2.55
C LEU A 91 2.43 3.32 -3.85
N LEU A 92 3.65 2.79 -3.91
CA LEU A 92 4.42 2.69 -5.15
C LEU A 92 4.36 1.26 -5.67
N LEU A 93 3.63 1.05 -6.76
CA LEU A 93 3.42 -0.25 -7.38
C LEU A 93 4.58 -0.58 -8.32
N ILE A 94 5.17 -1.76 -8.18
CA ILE A 94 6.32 -2.21 -8.94
C ILE A 94 6.00 -3.55 -9.59
N GLN A 95 6.10 -3.60 -10.91
CA GLN A 95 5.96 -4.81 -11.70
C GLN A 95 7.27 -5.10 -12.42
N ASP A 96 7.87 -6.27 -12.15
CA ASP A 96 9.12 -6.68 -12.81
C ASP A 96 8.89 -6.91 -14.32
N LYS A 97 9.81 -6.45 -15.16
CA LYS A 97 9.73 -6.67 -16.62
C LYS A 97 10.21 -8.08 -17.00
N ASN A 98 10.95 -8.77 -16.12
CA ASN A 98 11.42 -10.12 -16.36
C ASN A 98 10.26 -11.12 -16.28
N LYS A 99 10.05 -11.87 -17.37
CA LYS A 99 9.01 -12.92 -17.46
C LYS A 99 9.30 -14.14 -16.57
N LYS A 100 10.54 -14.30 -16.09
CA LYS A 100 10.93 -15.34 -15.13
C LYS A 100 10.87 -14.87 -13.68
N ALA A 101 10.63 -13.59 -13.41
CA ALA A 101 10.46 -13.13 -12.04
C ALA A 101 9.18 -13.72 -11.45
N GLU A 102 9.27 -14.26 -10.25
CA GLU A 102 8.15 -14.91 -9.55
C GLU A 102 7.28 -13.91 -8.78
N LEU A 103 7.77 -12.69 -8.60
CA LEU A 103 7.24 -11.72 -7.65
C LEU A 103 7.03 -10.35 -8.30
N ASP A 104 5.97 -9.69 -7.85
CA ASP A 104 5.74 -8.25 -8.00
C ASP A 104 5.62 -7.61 -6.61
N TYR A 105 5.77 -6.29 -6.54
CA TYR A 105 5.92 -5.58 -5.27
C TYR A 105 5.03 -4.34 -5.20
N ALA A 106 4.71 -3.94 -3.97
CA ALA A 106 4.29 -2.58 -3.67
C ALA A 106 5.05 -2.06 -2.47
N TYR A 107 5.71 -0.91 -2.65
CA TYR A 107 6.37 -0.21 -1.56
C TYR A 107 5.37 0.71 -0.87
N LEU A 108 5.31 0.61 0.45
CA LEU A 108 4.61 1.57 1.27
C LEU A 108 5.52 2.77 1.49
N MET A 109 5.05 3.97 1.14
CA MET A 109 5.74 5.23 1.40
C MET A 109 4.94 6.04 2.42
N TYR A 110 5.58 7.03 3.01
CA TYR A 110 4.95 7.91 3.98
C TYR A 110 5.10 9.38 3.57
N GLY A 111 4.03 10.15 3.70
CA GLY A 111 4.05 11.60 3.53
C GLY A 111 3.81 12.29 4.87
N ALA A 112 4.57 13.34 5.15
CA ALA A 112 4.34 14.22 6.29
C ALA A 112 4.43 15.69 5.88
N LEU A 113 3.43 16.49 6.29
CA LEU A 113 3.50 17.95 6.20
C LEU A 113 4.42 18.49 7.31
N GLU A 114 5.55 19.05 6.93
CA GLU A 114 6.56 19.62 7.82
C GLU A 114 6.92 21.02 7.32
N HIS A 115 6.79 22.03 8.18
CA HIS A 115 7.05 23.42 7.82
C HIS A 115 6.34 23.84 6.52
N ASP A 116 5.05 23.52 6.42
CA ASP A 116 4.18 23.78 5.26
C ASP A 116 4.61 23.10 3.94
N GLN A 117 5.49 22.10 4.01
CA GLN A 117 5.95 21.32 2.85
C GLN A 117 5.75 19.81 3.07
N TRP A 118 5.34 19.10 2.02
CA TRP A 118 5.23 17.65 2.09
C TRP A 118 6.60 16.99 1.93
N VAL A 119 7.03 16.30 2.98
CA VAL A 119 8.23 15.45 2.99
C VAL A 119 7.80 14.01 2.73
N ILE A 120 8.40 13.39 1.71
CA ILE A 120 8.12 12.02 1.29
C ILE A 120 9.23 11.09 1.77
N TYR A 121 8.85 10.06 2.49
CA TYR A 121 9.70 9.04 3.08
C TYR A 121 9.51 7.72 2.33
N PHE A 122 10.60 7.15 1.83
CA PHE A 122 10.57 5.92 1.03
C PHE A 122 11.09 4.71 1.80
N THR A 123 12.07 4.91 2.67
CA THR A 123 12.80 3.81 3.30
C THR A 123 12.36 3.60 4.74
N GLY A 124 11.89 2.39 5.05
CA GLY A 124 11.63 1.96 6.43
C GLY A 124 10.25 1.35 6.68
N LEU A 125 9.36 1.37 5.69
CA LEU A 125 8.07 0.71 5.78
C LEU A 125 8.05 -0.66 5.09
N PRO A 126 7.15 -1.58 5.49
CA PRO A 126 7.08 -2.91 4.92
C PRO A 126 6.81 -2.87 3.41
N THR A 127 7.65 -3.58 2.65
CA THR A 127 7.38 -3.88 1.25
C THR A 127 6.36 -5.01 1.17
N MET A 128 5.33 -4.83 0.36
CA MET A 128 4.35 -5.86 0.07
C MET A 128 4.84 -6.68 -1.12
N VAL A 129 4.87 -8.00 -0.94
CA VAL A 129 5.27 -8.96 -1.98
C VAL A 129 4.04 -9.72 -2.45
N PHE A 130 3.96 -9.97 -3.76
CA PHE A 130 2.87 -10.70 -4.40
C PHE A 130 3.44 -11.73 -5.40
N HIS A 131 3.04 -12.99 -5.24
CA HIS A 131 3.45 -14.06 -6.15
C HIS A 131 2.67 -13.99 -7.46
N ARG A 132 3.38 -14.16 -8.56
CA ARG A 132 2.80 -14.32 -9.88
C ARG A 132 2.34 -15.75 -10.10
N GLU A 133 1.30 -15.89 -10.92
CA GLU A 133 0.84 -17.19 -11.39
C GLU A 133 1.83 -17.73 -12.43
N LYS A 134 2.21 -19.00 -12.27
CA LYS A 134 3.02 -19.70 -13.27
C LYS A 134 2.14 -20.03 -14.49
N ALA A 135 2.63 -19.69 -15.67
CA ALA A 135 2.03 -20.07 -16.94
C ALA A 135 2.62 -21.40 -17.45
N ASP A 136 1.96 -22.01 -18.44
CA ASP A 136 2.29 -23.34 -18.97
C ASP A 136 3.69 -23.43 -19.64
N ASN A 137 4.34 -22.29 -19.90
CA ASN A 137 5.63 -22.20 -20.60
C ASN A 137 6.82 -21.88 -19.67
N ASP A 138 6.72 -22.23 -18.38
CA ASP A 138 7.70 -21.89 -17.34
C ASP A 138 7.96 -20.38 -17.18
N GLN A 139 7.08 -19.52 -17.70
CA GLN A 139 7.08 -18.09 -17.42
C GLN A 139 6.05 -17.76 -16.35
N TYR A 140 6.22 -16.62 -15.70
CA TYR A 140 5.28 -16.08 -14.74
C TYR A 140 4.48 -14.95 -15.38
N LYS A 141 3.17 -14.95 -15.17
CA LYS A 141 2.28 -13.88 -15.64
C LYS A 141 2.39 -12.68 -14.69
N PRO A 142 2.85 -11.50 -15.14
CA PRO A 142 2.90 -10.33 -14.28
C PRO A 142 1.51 -9.96 -13.74
N ILE A 143 1.44 -9.55 -12.48
CA ILE A 143 0.19 -9.08 -11.88
C ILE A 143 -0.11 -7.71 -12.48
N SER A 144 -1.30 -7.50 -13.04
CA SER A 144 -1.67 -6.21 -13.62
C SER A 144 -1.53 -5.09 -12.58
N MET A 145 -1.16 -3.88 -13.01
CA MET A 145 -1.03 -2.74 -12.10
C MET A 145 -2.34 -2.45 -11.34
N ALA A 146 -3.50 -2.67 -11.97
CA ALA A 146 -4.81 -2.54 -11.32
C ALA A 146 -5.00 -3.57 -10.19
N ASN A 147 -4.58 -4.82 -10.41
CA ASN A 147 -4.65 -5.86 -9.38
C ASN A 147 -3.62 -5.63 -8.27
N LEU A 148 -2.39 -5.20 -8.60
CA LEU A 148 -1.39 -4.81 -7.61
C LEU A 148 -1.91 -3.68 -6.72
N SER A 149 -2.51 -2.66 -7.32
CA SER A 149 -3.21 -1.59 -6.61
C SER A 149 -4.24 -2.15 -5.64
N LEU A 150 -5.21 -2.94 -6.13
CA LEU A 150 -6.29 -3.50 -5.32
C LEU A 150 -5.75 -4.31 -4.13
N LEU A 151 -4.87 -5.27 -4.38
CA LEU A 151 -4.29 -6.15 -3.37
C LEU A 151 -3.48 -5.37 -2.32
N SER A 152 -2.78 -4.31 -2.74
CA SER A 152 -1.99 -3.47 -1.85
C SER A 152 -2.87 -2.60 -0.97
N ARG A 153 -3.91 -1.99 -1.54
CA ARG A 153 -4.91 -1.21 -0.77
C ARG A 153 -5.58 -2.09 0.28
N ASP A 154 -5.94 -3.32 -0.06
CA ASP A 154 -6.55 -4.25 0.89
C ASP A 154 -5.67 -4.53 2.10
N LYS A 155 -4.34 -4.67 1.90
CA LYS A 155 -3.40 -4.85 3.02
C LYS A 155 -3.42 -3.65 3.97
N ILE A 156 -3.49 -2.43 3.45
CA ILE A 156 -3.57 -1.20 4.27
C ILE A 156 -4.93 -1.08 4.95
N LEU A 157 -6.01 -1.31 4.20
CA LEU A 157 -7.39 -1.13 4.65
C LEU A 157 -7.76 -2.01 5.86
N LYS A 158 -7.08 -3.15 6.05
CA LYS A 158 -7.21 -4.00 7.25
C LYS A 158 -6.99 -3.25 8.57
N HIS A 159 -6.19 -2.18 8.57
CA HIS A 159 -5.82 -1.43 9.77
C HIS A 159 -6.19 0.06 9.69
N TYR A 160 -6.52 0.55 8.50
CA TYR A 160 -6.76 1.95 8.24
C TYR A 160 -8.05 2.49 8.86
N TYR A 161 -9.10 1.67 8.98
CA TYR A 161 -10.33 2.06 9.68
C TYR A 161 -10.43 1.35 11.03
N LYS A 162 -10.98 2.05 12.01
CA LYS A 162 -11.43 1.46 13.28
C LYS A 162 -12.75 0.71 13.07
N ALA A 163 -13.17 -0.08 14.06
CA ALA A 163 -14.45 -0.80 14.02
C ALA A 163 -15.67 0.12 13.79
N ASN A 164 -15.59 1.38 14.25
CA ASN A 164 -16.59 2.41 14.05
C ASN A 164 -16.48 3.15 12.69
N ARG A 165 -15.62 2.67 11.77
CA ARG A 165 -15.38 3.22 10.43
C ARG A 165 -14.75 4.61 10.36
N HIS A 166 -14.32 5.16 11.49
CA HIS A 166 -13.44 6.34 11.48
C HIS A 166 -12.02 5.93 11.10
N ILE A 167 -11.27 6.87 10.52
CA ILE A 167 -9.85 6.68 10.22
C ILE A 167 -9.11 6.33 11.53
N ASN A 168 -8.24 5.35 11.44
CA ASN A 168 -7.35 4.96 12.50
C ASN A 168 -6.11 5.84 12.50
N ASP A 169 -6.23 7.05 13.06
CA ASP A 169 -5.13 8.03 13.12
C ASP A 169 -3.88 7.45 13.80
N GLU A 170 -4.03 6.60 14.81
CA GLU A 170 -2.91 5.95 15.47
C GLU A 170 -2.12 5.07 14.49
N TYR A 171 -2.81 4.32 13.63
CA TYR A 171 -2.17 3.49 12.62
C TYR A 171 -1.38 4.31 11.58
N VAL A 172 -1.90 5.47 11.18
CA VAL A 172 -1.19 6.37 10.25
C VAL A 172 -0.04 7.06 10.96
N ASN A 173 -0.29 7.69 12.10
CA ASN A 173 0.67 8.55 12.78
C ASN A 173 1.86 7.78 13.35
N LYS A 174 1.69 6.52 13.79
CA LYS A 174 2.77 5.74 14.42
C LYS A 174 3.95 5.44 13.48
N ALA A 175 3.74 5.47 12.16
CA ALA A 175 4.82 5.31 11.20
C ALA A 175 5.80 6.49 11.22
N TYR A 176 5.34 7.67 11.60
CA TYR A 176 6.18 8.84 11.71
C TYR A 176 6.95 8.86 13.02
N ASN A 177 8.17 8.31 12.97
CA ASN A 177 9.04 8.19 14.14
C ASN A 177 10.50 8.49 13.78
N THR A 178 11.35 8.56 14.80
CA THR A 178 12.78 8.85 14.65
C THR A 178 13.51 7.84 13.75
N GLU A 179 13.08 6.57 13.77
CA GLU A 179 13.68 5.53 12.94
C GLU A 179 13.40 5.75 11.45
N LEU A 180 12.16 6.12 11.08
CA LEU A 180 11.80 6.49 9.72
C LEU A 180 12.65 7.66 9.21
N LYS A 181 12.81 8.70 10.05
CA LYS A 181 13.65 9.86 9.71
C LYS A 181 15.11 9.48 9.48
N LYS A 182 15.69 8.70 10.40
CA LYS A 182 17.07 8.21 10.27
C LYS A 182 17.27 7.36 9.02
N LYS A 183 16.32 6.48 8.70
CA LYS A 183 16.38 5.66 7.47
C LYS A 183 16.31 6.54 6.23
N GLN A 184 15.45 7.56 6.23
CA GLN A 184 15.36 8.51 5.13
C GLN A 184 16.64 9.31 4.95
N GLU A 185 17.28 9.77 6.02
CA GLU A 185 18.59 10.43 5.96
C GLU A 185 19.64 9.52 5.30
N LEU A 186 19.72 8.26 5.74
CA LEU A 186 20.63 7.27 5.14
C LEU A 186 20.31 6.99 3.67
N PHE A 187 19.03 6.95 3.29
CA PHE A 187 18.61 6.76 1.91
C PHE A 187 19.02 7.92 0.99
N LEU A 188 18.96 9.15 1.51
CA LEU A 188 19.33 10.36 0.77
C LEU A 188 20.85 10.56 0.68
N GLN A 189 21.65 9.86 1.50
CA GLN A 189 23.11 9.88 1.40
C GLN A 189 23.55 9.13 0.15
N LYS A 190 24.25 9.82 -0.76
CA LYS A 190 24.97 9.16 -1.85
C LYS A 190 26.10 8.34 -1.26
N LYS A 191 26.04 7.02 -1.40
CA LYS A 191 27.26 6.21 -1.26
C LYS A 191 28.10 6.46 -2.50
N HIS A 192 29.17 7.23 -2.31
CA HIS A 192 30.24 7.41 -3.29
C HIS A 192 31.07 6.14 -3.43
#